data_AF-A0A9E1IJH7-F1
#
_entry.id   AF-A0A9E1IJH7-F1
#
_cell.length_a   1.000
_cell.length_b   1.000
_cell.length_c   1.000
_cell.angle_alpha   90.00
_cell.angle_beta   90.00
_cell.angle_gamma   90.00
#
_symmetry.space_group_name_H-M   'P 1'
#
loop_
_entity.id
_entity.type
_entity.pdbx_description
1 polymer ?
#
loop_
_entity_poly.entity_id
_entity_poly.type
_entity_poly.pdbx_seq_one_letter_code
_entity_poly.pdbx_strand_id
1 'polypeptide(L)' 'MKEDEFLQGKWRLDFVVTQDGTVRNVEVTGLNMQDAALEECLVHKIQKWTFKELPHDQPVGKSITFRPGW' A
#
# COMPACT_ATOMS: atom_id res chain seq x y z
N MET A 1 -6.14 -10.28 -14.76
CA MET A 1 -6.77 -9.70 -13.57
C MET A 1 -8.09 -9.13 -14.03
N LYS A 2 -9.23 -9.68 -13.57
CA LYS A 2 -10.51 -9.00 -13.77
C LYS A 2 -10.49 -7.78 -12.86
N GLU A 3 -10.82 -6.62 -13.41
CA GLU A 3 -11.14 -5.45 -12.61
C GLU A 3 -12.46 -5.75 -11.92
N ASP A 4 -12.41 -6.14 -10.64
CA ASP A 4 -13.61 -6.29 -9.84
C ASP A 4 -14.18 -4.88 -9.63
N GLU A 5 -15.19 -4.54 -10.44
CA GLU A 5 -15.92 -3.27 -10.46
C GLU A 5 -16.61 -2.93 -9.12
N PHE A 6 -16.47 -3.78 -8.10
CA PHE A 6 -17.02 -3.66 -6.76
C PHE A 6 -15.97 -3.47 -5.66
N LEU A 7 -14.68 -3.30 -6.00
CA LEU A 7 -13.64 -3.03 -5.00
C LEU A 7 -13.95 -1.74 -4.24
N GLN A 8 -14.50 -1.94 -3.04
CA GLN A 8 -14.91 -0.89 -2.11
C GLN A 8 -14.34 -1.19 -0.74
N GLY A 9 -13.79 -0.17 -0.08
CA GLY A 9 -13.24 -0.35 1.25
C GLY A 9 -12.06 0.56 1.52
N LYS A 10 -11.48 0.41 2.70
CA LYS A 10 -10.40 1.22 3.21
C LYS A 10 -9.29 0.28 3.66
N TRP A 11 -8.09 0.52 3.16
CA TRP A 11 -6.90 -0.22 3.55
C TRP A 11 -5.93 0.73 4.22
N ARG A 12 -5.27 0.22 5.26
CA ARG A 12 -4.13 0.83 5.89
C ARG A 12 -2.87 0.27 5.26
N LEU A 13 -1.97 1.16 4.86
CA LEU A 13 -0.65 0.86 4.35
C LEU A 13 0.35 1.37 5.39
N ASP A 14 1.19 0.48 5.90
CA ASP A 14 2.31 0.84 6.77
C ASP A 14 3.60 0.28 6.13
N PHE A 15 4.61 1.15 5.96
CA PHE A 15 5.88 0.77 5.35
C PHE A 15 6.99 1.72 5.80
N VAL A 16 8.26 1.36 5.55
CA VAL A 16 9.41 2.20 5.83
C VAL A 16 10.09 2.58 4.52
N VAL A 17 10.24 3.89 4.28
CA VAL A 17 11.12 4.40 3.23
C VAL A 17 12.53 4.48 3.80
N THR A 18 13.48 3.80 3.17
CA THR A 18 14.88 3.80 3.61
C THR A 18 15.61 5.05 3.12
N GLN A 19 16.82 5.30 3.66
CA GLN A 19 17.67 6.41 3.23
C GLN A 19 17.96 6.43 1.73
N ASP A 20 18.13 5.26 1.10
CA ASP A 20 18.35 5.10 -0.34
C ASP A 20 17.08 5.26 -1.19
N GLY A 21 15.94 5.56 -0.55
CA GLY A 21 14.66 5.79 -1.21
C GLY A 21 13.92 4.51 -1.61
N THR A 22 14.40 3.33 -1.21
CA THR A 22 13.63 2.08 -1.39
C THR A 22 12.64 1.88 -0.25
N VAL A 23 11.73 0.92 -0.43
CA VAL A 23 10.68 0.59 0.55
C VAL A 23 10.92 -0.77 1.17
N ARG A 24 10.79 -0.86 2.49
CA ARG A 24 10.83 -2.12 3.24
C ARG A 24 9.69 -2.22 4.24
N ASN A 25 9.52 -3.42 4.81
CA ASN A 25 8.53 -3.72 5.86
C ASN A 25 7.11 -3.29 5.48
N VAL A 26 6.69 -3.60 4.26
CA VAL A 26 5.34 -3.25 3.77
C VAL A 26 4.31 -4.17 4.42
N GLU A 27 3.36 -3.56 5.09
CA GLU A 27 2.18 -4.20 5.65
C GLU A 27 0.93 -3.51 5.10
N VAL A 28 -0.04 -4.32 4.70
CA VAL A 28 -1.33 -3.85 4.19
C VAL A 28 -2.42 -4.54 5.00
N THR A 29 -3.30 -3.73 5.59
CA THR A 29 -4.40 -4.24 6.43
C THR A 29 -5.72 -3.66 5.96
N GLY A 30 -6.67 -4.54 5.65
CA GLY A 30 -8.07 -4.17 5.46
C GLY A 30 -8.68 -3.58 6.73
N LEU A 31 -9.18 -2.35 6.68
CA LEU A 31 -9.79 -1.69 7.85
C LEU A 31 -11.27 -2.00 8.01
N ASN A 32 -12.00 -2.16 6.91
CA ASN A 32 -13.44 -2.42 6.91
C ASN A 32 -13.84 -3.61 6.00
N MET A 33 -12.91 -4.07 5.16
CA MET A 33 -13.03 -5.26 4.34
C MET A 33 -11.63 -5.87 4.22
N GLN A 34 -11.55 -7.20 4.27
CA GLN A 34 -10.32 -7.95 4.03
C GLN A 34 -10.40 -8.59 2.65
N ASP A 35 -9.33 -8.48 1.89
CA ASP A 35 -9.18 -9.12 0.59
C ASP A 35 -7.71 -9.48 0.38
N ALA A 36 -7.38 -10.76 0.60
CA ALA A 36 -6.01 -11.22 0.58
C ALA A 36 -5.34 -11.03 -0.79
N ALA A 37 -6.09 -11.14 -1.89
CA ALA A 37 -5.55 -10.97 -3.24
C ALA A 37 -5.23 -9.50 -3.53
N LEU A 38 -6.10 -8.58 -3.08
CA LEU A 38 -5.84 -7.15 -3.17
C LEU A 38 -4.69 -6.73 -2.25
N GLU A 39 -4.66 -7.23 -1.03
CA GLU A 39 -3.62 -6.92 -0.05
C GLU A 39 -2.24 -7.36 -0.56
N GLU A 40 -2.13 -8.58 -1.10
CA GLU A 40 -0.90 -9.05 -1.74
C GLU A 40 -0.51 -8.19 -2.96
N CYS A 41 -1.49 -7.83 -3.80
CA CYS A 41 -1.26 -6.94 -4.94
C CYS A 41 -0.71 -5.57 -4.50
N LEU A 42 -1.28 -4.99 -3.43
CA LEU A 42 -0.84 -3.73 -2.86
C LEU A 42 0.58 -3.83 -2.30
N VAL A 43 0.90 -4.89 -1.55
CA VAL A 43 2.26 -5.14 -1.05
C VAL A 43 3.26 -5.16 -2.21
N HIS A 44 3.00 -5.95 -3.25
CA HIS A 44 3.88 -6.04 -4.41
C HIS A 44 4.02 -4.72 -5.20
N LYS A 45 2.99 -3.88 -5.21
CA LYS A 45 3.03 -2.55 -5.85
C LYS A 45 3.84 -1.56 -5.03
N ILE A 46 3.64 -1.50 -3.71
CA ILE A 46 4.32 -0.57 -2.80
C ILE A 46 5.80 -0.91 -2.69
N GLN A 47 6.17 -2.19 -2.67
CA GLN A 47 7.58 -2.63 -2.68
C GLN A 47 8.36 -2.14 -3.90
N LYS A 48 7.68 -1.80 -5.00
CA LYS A 48 8.29 -1.28 -6.22
C LYS A 48 8.36 0.25 -6.26
N TRP A 49 7.87 0.94 -5.23
CA TRP A 49 7.97 2.39 -5.16
C TRP A 49 9.41 2.81 -4.88
N THR A 50 9.83 3.90 -5.51
CA THR A 50 11.11 4.54 -5.27
C THR A 50 10.84 5.98 -4.90
N PHE A 51 11.47 6.42 -3.82
CA PHE A 51 11.44 7.77 -3.30
C PHE A 51 12.79 8.43 -3.53
N LYS A 52 12.85 9.75 -3.37
CA LYS A 52 14.14 10.45 -3.31
C LYS A 52 14.88 10.02 -2.05
N GLU A 53 16.20 10.11 -2.07
CA GLU A 53 17.02 9.86 -0.88
C GLU A 53 16.55 10.72 0.29
N LEU A 54 16.53 10.10 1.47
CA LEU A 54 16.10 10.71 2.72
C LEU A 54 17.28 10.77 3.69
N PRO A 55 17.33 11.77 4.59
CA PRO A 55 18.40 11.88 5.57
C PRO A 55 18.40 10.72 6.59
N HIS A 56 17.26 10.06 6.80
CA HIS A 56 17.08 8.91 7.69
C HIS A 56 15.88 8.08 7.23
N ASP A 57 15.81 6.82 7.68
CA ASP A 57 14.66 5.94 7.42
C ASP A 57 13.37 6.56 7.99
N GLN A 58 12.30 6.58 7.20
CA GLN A 58 11.03 7.18 7.59
C GLN A 58 9.89 6.15 7.57
N PRO A 59 9.26 5.86 8.72
CA PRO A 59 8.03 5.08 8.75
C PRO A 59 6.87 5.92 8.19
N VAL A 60 6.13 5.33 7.26
CA VAL A 60 4.98 5.93 6.60
C VAL A 60 3.75 5.09 6.89
N GLY A 61 2.72 5.75 7.39
CA GLY A 61 1.42 5.16 7.62
C GLY A 61 0.33 5.94 6.91
N LYS A 62 -0.33 5.34 5.92
CA LYS A 62 -1.36 5.99 5.11
C LYS A 62 -2.58 5.10 4.95
N SER A 63 -3.76 5.70 4.87
CA SER A 63 -4.98 4.97 4.54
C SER A 63 -5.44 5.34 3.14
N ILE A 64 -5.71 4.34 2.33
CA ILE A 64 -6.32 4.49 1.00
C ILE A 64 -7.75 3.99 1.03
N THR A 65 -8.60 4.57 0.20
CA THR A 65 -10.00 4.15 0.06
C THR A 65 -10.25 3.78 -1.39
N PHE A 66 -10.65 2.54 -1.63
CA PHE A 66 -11.17 2.10 -2.93
C PHE A 66 -12.66 2.42 -2.97
N ARG A 67 -13.08 3.00 -4.09
CA ARG A 67 -14.48 3.30 -4.38
C ARG A 67 -14.80 2.78 -5.78
N PRO A 68 -15.94 2.12 -5.97
CA PRO A 68 -16.37 1.72 -7.30
C PRO A 68 -16.78 2.96 -8.12
N GLY A 69 -16.36 3.02 -9.38
CA GLY A 69 -16.84 3.99 -10.37
C GLY A 69 -16.15 5.37 -10.40
N TRP A 70 -14.88 5.42 -10.83
CA TRP A 70 -14.30 6.63 -11.42
C TRP A 70 -14.09 6.45 -12.91
#